data_AF-A0A2W2FB50-F1
#
_entry.id   AF-A0A2W2FB50-F1
#
_cell.length_a   1.000
_cell.length_b   1.000
_cell.length_c   1.000
_cell.angle_alpha   90.00
_cell.angle_beta   90.00
_cell.angle_gamma   90.00
#
_symmetry.space_group_name_H-M   'P 1'
#
loop_
_entity.id
_entity.type
_entity.pdbx_description
1 polymer ?
#
loop_
_entity_poly.entity_id
_entity_poly.type
_entity_poly.pdbx_seq_one_letter_code
_entity_poly.pdbx_strand_id
1 'polypeptide(L)'
;ALERVARWGDGFLAAAPPTWAGDLFDTVRAFWKQYGRAGRPHIVAQVNIALGPQDVIDDARANMHAYYAFTGMADQMVSGMLTTPAQIRDTITAFTDLGADEVVCYCYGLDPSQVDRLAEAL
;
A
#
# COMPACT_ATOMS: atom_id res chain seq x y z
N ALA A 1 -18.79 -0.39 -3.11
CA ALA A 1 -17.91 0.34 -2.15
C ALA A 1 -17.22 1.53 -2.82
N LEU A 2 -16.51 1.34 -3.95
CA LEU A 2 -15.81 2.41 -4.68
C LEU A 2 -16.69 3.59 -5.09
N GLU A 3 -17.92 3.31 -5.53
CA GLU A 3 -18.90 4.35 -5.87
C GLU A 3 -19.21 5.28 -4.67
N ARG A 4 -19.30 4.71 -3.46
CA ARG A 4 -19.54 5.47 -2.22
C ARG A 4 -18.36 6.39 -1.89
N VAL A 5 -17.13 5.94 -2.17
CA VAL A 5 -15.92 6.75 -2.04
C VAL A 5 -15.99 7.95 -2.97
N ALA A 6 -16.30 7.74 -4.24
CA ALA A 6 -16.40 8.82 -5.21
C ALA A 6 -17.54 9.81 -4.93
N ARG A 7 -18.64 9.32 -4.35
CA ARG A 7 -19.81 10.15 -4.04
C ARG A 7 -19.64 11.02 -2.80
N TRP A 8 -18.96 10.51 -1.77
CA TRP A 8 -18.95 11.14 -0.45
C TRP A 8 -17.56 11.37 0.16
N GLY A 9 -16.53 10.67 -0.31
CA GLY A 9 -15.16 10.81 0.19
C GLY A 9 -14.37 11.85 -0.60
N ASP A 10 -13.18 12.16 -0.09
CA ASP A 10 -12.22 13.07 -0.73
C ASP A 10 -11.11 12.32 -1.49
N GLY A 11 -11.08 10.99 -1.37
CA GLY A 11 -10.04 10.16 -1.94
C GLY A 11 -10.25 8.67 -1.70
N PHE A 12 -9.36 7.85 -2.23
CA PHE A 12 -9.40 6.39 -2.17
C PHE A 12 -8.07 5.83 -1.68
N LEU A 13 -8.12 4.99 -0.65
CA LEU A 13 -6.98 4.20 -0.19
C LEU A 13 -7.07 2.79 -0.75
N ALA A 14 -6.04 2.35 -1.47
CA ALA A 14 -5.93 1.01 -2.04
C ALA A 14 -4.84 0.19 -1.34
N ALA A 15 -5.27 -0.86 -0.66
CA ALA A 15 -4.41 -1.91 -0.11
C ALA A 15 -4.41 -3.13 -1.06
N ALA A 16 -3.93 -2.93 -2.29
CA ALA A 16 -3.92 -3.94 -3.35
C ALA A 16 -2.60 -3.90 -4.14
N PRO A 17 -2.07 -5.05 -4.62
CA PRO A 17 -0.89 -5.09 -5.47
C PRO A 17 -0.97 -4.19 -6.73
N PRO A 18 0.16 -3.64 -7.23
CA PRO A 18 0.18 -2.80 -8.44
C PRO A 18 -0.45 -3.48 -9.66
N THR A 19 -0.34 -4.81 -9.76
CA THR A 19 -0.81 -5.59 -10.92
C THR A 19 -2.29 -5.47 -11.22
N TRP A 20 -3.12 -5.02 -10.26
CA TRP A 20 -4.54 -4.79 -10.47
C TRP A 20 -5.09 -3.54 -9.74
N ALA A 21 -4.24 -2.77 -9.05
CA ALA A 21 -4.65 -1.52 -8.43
C ALA A 21 -5.07 -0.44 -9.45
N GLY A 22 -4.51 -0.48 -10.67
CA GLY A 22 -4.85 0.46 -11.75
C GLY A 22 -6.35 0.47 -12.08
N ASP A 23 -6.96 -0.71 -12.23
CA ASP A 23 -8.39 -0.84 -12.52
C ASP A 23 -9.27 -0.23 -11.41
N LEU A 24 -8.82 -0.32 -10.14
CA LEU A 24 -9.51 0.30 -9.01
C LEU A 24 -9.42 1.83 -9.08
N PHE A 25 -8.24 2.37 -9.42
CA PHE A 25 -8.01 3.80 -9.55
C PHE A 25 -8.89 4.39 -10.66
N ASP A 26 -8.92 3.74 -11.82
CA ASP A 26 -9.75 4.14 -12.96
C ASP A 26 -11.24 4.10 -12.62
N THR A 27 -11.68 3.05 -11.92
CA THR A 27 -13.07 2.94 -11.46
C THR A 27 -13.46 4.08 -10.53
N VAL A 28 -12.62 4.45 -9.57
CA VAL A 28 -12.90 5.57 -8.65
C VAL A 28 -12.93 6.90 -9.41
N ARG A 29 -11.98 7.14 -10.33
CA ARG A 29 -11.95 8.35 -11.17
C ARG A 29 -13.19 8.46 -12.06
N ALA A 30 -13.65 7.35 -12.62
CA ALA A 30 -14.87 7.29 -13.43
C ALA A 30 -16.10 7.71 -12.61
N PHE A 31 -16.28 7.13 -11.41
CA PHE A 31 -17.38 7.52 -10.53
C PHE A 31 -17.26 8.97 -10.06
N TRP A 32 -16.05 9.48 -9.78
CA TRP A 32 -15.83 10.87 -9.37
C TRP A 32 -16.38 11.85 -10.42
N LYS A 33 -16.07 11.58 -11.69
CA LYS A 33 -16.60 12.34 -12.83
C LYS A 33 -18.10 12.19 -12.98
N GLN A 34 -18.64 10.96 -12.85
CA GLN A 34 -20.07 10.69 -12.96
C GLN A 34 -20.89 11.50 -11.93
N TYR A 35 -20.35 11.67 -10.72
CA TYR A 35 -20.99 12.46 -9.67
C TYR A 35 -20.71 13.96 -9.74
N GLY A 36 -20.05 14.44 -10.81
CA GLY A 36 -19.79 15.87 -11.02
C GLY A 36 -18.89 16.50 -9.96
N ARG A 37 -18.06 15.69 -9.28
CA ARG A 37 -17.12 16.18 -8.27
C ARG A 37 -16.03 17.00 -8.97
N ALA A 38 -15.67 18.14 -8.39
CA ALA A 38 -14.57 18.97 -8.90
C ALA A 38 -13.20 18.28 -8.72
N GLY A 39 -12.24 18.61 -9.57
CA GLY A 39 -10.87 18.08 -9.47
C GLY A 39 -10.79 16.56 -9.72
N ARG A 40 -9.94 15.89 -8.94
CA ARG A 40 -9.70 14.44 -8.99
C ARG A 40 -9.70 13.86 -7.58
N PRO A 41 -10.09 12.59 -7.37
CA PRO A 41 -9.97 11.94 -6.07
C PRO A 41 -8.48 11.87 -5.69
N HIS A 42 -8.18 12.10 -4.42
CA HIS A 42 -6.83 11.85 -3.90
C HIS A 42 -6.60 10.35 -3.73
N ILE A 43 -5.64 9.76 -4.44
CA ILE A 43 -5.41 8.31 -4.44
C ILE A 43 -4.19 7.98 -3.59
N VAL A 44 -4.39 7.16 -2.56
CA VAL A 44 -3.33 6.66 -1.67
C VAL A 44 -3.17 5.16 -1.91
N ALA A 45 -1.99 4.71 -2.28
CA ALA A 45 -1.63 3.29 -2.29
C ALA A 45 -1.01 2.89 -0.96
N GLN A 46 -1.12 1.62 -0.59
CA GLN A 46 -0.54 1.08 0.63
C GLN A 46 0.29 -0.17 0.33
N VAL A 47 1.50 -0.22 0.88
CA VAL A 47 2.40 -1.37 0.81
C VAL A 47 2.77 -1.84 2.20
N ASN A 48 3.03 -3.14 2.35
CA ASN A 48 3.54 -3.72 3.59
C ASN A 48 5.05 -3.90 3.43
N ILE A 49 5.84 -3.38 4.38
CA ILE A 49 7.30 -3.40 4.32
C ILE A 49 7.93 -3.86 5.64
N ALA A 50 9.17 -4.33 5.56
CA ALA A 50 10.07 -4.48 6.69
C ALA A 50 11.50 -4.25 6.24
N LEU A 51 12.22 -3.29 6.83
CA LEU A 51 13.55 -2.90 6.37
C LEU A 51 14.58 -2.90 7.51
N GLY A 52 15.54 -3.82 7.45
CA GLY A 52 16.56 -3.95 8.48
C GLY A 52 17.31 -5.28 8.38
N PRO A 53 18.05 -5.66 9.42
CA PRO A 53 18.64 -6.97 9.53
C PRO A 53 17.56 -8.08 9.59
N GLN A 54 18.00 -9.34 9.48
CA GLN A 54 17.09 -10.47 9.30
C GLN A 54 16.09 -10.65 10.46
N ASP A 55 16.49 -10.34 11.68
CA ASP A 55 15.64 -10.35 12.87
C ASP A 55 14.44 -9.38 12.74
N VAL A 56 14.66 -8.16 12.26
CA VAL A 56 13.59 -7.18 12.00
C VAL A 56 12.61 -7.70 10.95
N ILE A 57 13.12 -8.34 9.89
CA ILE A 57 12.29 -8.92 8.84
C ILE A 57 11.46 -10.09 9.38
N ASP A 58 12.06 -10.98 10.17
CA ASP A 58 11.37 -12.16 10.71
C ASP A 58 10.33 -11.77 11.76
N ASP A 59 10.60 -10.79 12.62
CA ASP A 59 9.62 -10.20 13.53
C ASP A 59 8.42 -9.62 12.78
N ALA A 60 8.68 -8.88 11.70
CA ALA A 60 7.62 -8.32 10.85
C ALA A 60 6.78 -9.42 10.19
N ARG A 61 7.42 -10.49 9.68
CA ARG A 61 6.71 -11.65 9.11
C ARG A 61 5.82 -12.32 10.15
N ALA A 62 6.32 -12.55 11.36
CA ALA A 62 5.56 -13.16 12.44
C ALA A 62 4.34 -12.30 12.84
N ASN A 63 4.53 -10.99 13.01
CA ASN A 63 3.46 -10.06 13.35
C ASN A 63 2.40 -9.96 12.25
N MET A 64 2.83 -9.84 11.00
CA MET A 64 1.93 -9.78 9.85
C MET A 64 1.16 -11.09 9.67
N HIS A 65 1.82 -12.23 9.84
CA HIS A 65 1.15 -13.53 9.80
C HIS A 65 0.08 -13.63 10.89
N ALA A 66 0.40 -13.27 12.13
CA ALA A 66 -0.55 -13.28 13.24
C ALA A 66 -1.74 -12.35 12.99
N TYR A 67 -1.49 -11.15 12.45
CA TYR A 67 -2.53 -10.19 12.10
C TYR A 67 -3.49 -10.73 11.03
N TYR A 68 -2.99 -11.41 10.00
CA TYR A 68 -3.81 -11.96 8.92
C TYR A 68 -4.31 -13.39 9.14
N ALA A 69 -3.97 -14.04 10.27
CA ALA A 69 -4.33 -15.43 10.53
C ALA A 69 -5.85 -15.70 10.40
N PHE A 70 -6.69 -14.74 10.81
CA PHE A 70 -8.15 -14.87 10.73
C PHE A 70 -8.70 -14.94 9.30
N THR A 71 -7.91 -14.54 8.30
CA THR A 71 -8.34 -14.52 6.89
C THR A 71 -8.13 -15.84 6.16
N GLY A 72 -7.30 -16.75 6.71
CA GLY A 72 -6.81 -17.93 5.99
C GLY A 72 -5.82 -17.61 4.87
N MET A 73 -5.38 -16.35 4.73
CA MET A 73 -4.47 -15.87 3.67
C MET A 73 -3.15 -15.32 4.23
N ALA A 74 -2.81 -15.64 5.48
CA ALA A 74 -1.65 -15.07 6.18
C ALA A 74 -0.33 -15.27 5.41
N ASP A 75 -0.08 -16.48 4.91
CA ASP A 75 1.12 -16.78 4.11
C ASP A 75 1.18 -15.94 2.83
N GLN A 76 0.06 -15.80 2.13
CA GLN A 76 -0.01 -14.96 0.92
C GLN A 76 0.29 -13.49 1.26
N MET A 77 -0.30 -12.97 2.34
CA MET A 77 -0.07 -11.59 2.79
C MET A 77 1.41 -11.36 3.13
N VAL A 78 2.03 -12.27 3.90
CA VAL A 78 3.44 -12.20 4.29
C VAL A 78 4.37 -12.29 3.07
N SER A 79 4.07 -13.16 2.10
CA SER A 79 4.86 -13.28 0.87
C SER A 79 4.89 -12.01 0.02
N GLY A 80 3.88 -11.14 0.17
CA GLY A 80 3.81 -9.85 -0.51
C GLY A 80 4.56 -8.72 0.19
N MET A 81 5.18 -8.98 1.35
CA MET A 81 5.92 -7.96 2.09
C MET A 81 7.25 -7.60 1.40
N LEU A 82 7.49 -6.30 1.21
CA LEU A 82 8.72 -5.79 0.59
C LEU A 82 9.82 -5.69 1.65
N THR A 83 11.01 -6.22 1.35
CA THR A 83 12.08 -6.37 2.37
C THR A 83 13.41 -5.75 1.98
N THR A 84 13.47 -5.10 0.81
CA THR A 84 14.69 -4.46 0.32
C THR A 84 14.40 -3.05 -0.20
N PRO A 85 15.39 -2.13 -0.16
CA PRO A 85 15.23 -0.78 -0.71
C PRO A 85 14.81 -0.77 -2.18
N ALA A 86 15.36 -1.67 -3.00
CA ALA A 86 15.04 -1.75 -4.41
C ALA A 86 13.57 -2.13 -4.64
N GLN A 87 13.08 -3.19 -3.98
CA GLN A 87 11.68 -3.61 -4.07
C GLN A 87 10.72 -2.48 -3.67
N ILE A 88 11.06 -1.72 -2.61
CA ILE A 88 10.24 -0.61 -2.13
C ILE A 88 10.19 0.49 -3.19
N ARG A 89 11.35 0.94 -3.71
CA ARG A 89 11.41 1.98 -4.77
C ARG A 89 10.71 1.58 -6.05
N ASP A 90 10.91 0.34 -6.50
CA ASP A 90 10.27 -0.17 -7.71
C ASP A 90 8.75 -0.22 -7.55
N THR A 91 8.27 -0.63 -6.38
CA THR A 91 6.82 -0.67 -6.10
C THR A 91 6.22 0.73 -5.96
N ILE A 92 6.92 1.67 -5.30
CA ILE A 92 6.50 3.07 -5.24
C ILE A 92 6.37 3.64 -6.65
N THR A 93 7.40 3.45 -7.48
CA THR A 93 7.40 3.90 -8.88
C THR A 93 6.23 3.31 -9.64
N ALA A 94 5.97 2.01 -9.50
CA ALA A 94 4.83 1.35 -10.14
C ALA A 94 3.48 1.97 -9.71
N PHE A 95 3.27 2.29 -8.43
CA PHE A 95 2.04 2.97 -8.00
C PHE A 95 1.95 4.42 -8.48
N THR A 96 3.07 5.15 -8.49
CA THR A 96 3.12 6.51 -9.03
C THR A 96 2.79 6.53 -10.52
N ASP A 97 3.30 5.57 -11.29
CA ASP A 97 3.00 5.43 -12.72
C ASP A 97 1.52 5.10 -12.98
N LEU A 98 0.88 4.35 -12.07
CA LEU A 98 -0.57 4.11 -12.07
C LEU A 98 -1.38 5.35 -11.66
N GLY A 99 -0.73 6.41 -11.17
CA GLY A 99 -1.35 7.67 -10.78
C GLY A 99 -1.84 7.72 -9.33
N ALA A 100 -1.21 6.96 -8.42
CA ALA A 100 -1.31 7.24 -6.99
C ALA A 100 -0.68 8.60 -6.67
N ASP A 101 -1.34 9.38 -5.81
CA ASP A 101 -0.82 10.64 -5.31
C ASP A 101 0.15 10.43 -4.13
N GLU A 102 -0.07 9.38 -3.35
CA GLU A 102 0.77 8.99 -2.21
C GLU A 102 0.92 7.47 -2.13
N VAL A 103 2.04 7.00 -1.57
CA VAL A 103 2.28 5.59 -1.23
C VAL A 103 2.65 5.50 0.24
N VAL A 104 1.77 4.90 1.04
CA VAL A 104 1.99 4.67 2.47
C VAL A 104 2.73 3.36 2.68
N CYS A 105 3.89 3.45 3.33
CA CYS A 105 4.67 2.29 3.74
C CYS A 105 4.25 1.84 5.14
N TYR A 106 3.62 0.66 5.24
CA TYR A 106 3.18 0.11 6.51
C TYR A 106 4.21 -0.90 7.06
N CYS A 107 4.81 -0.58 8.20
CA CYS A 107 5.82 -1.43 8.84
C CYS A 107 5.16 -2.39 9.85
N TYR A 108 5.50 -3.69 9.77
CA TYR A 108 5.04 -4.71 10.73
C TYR A 108 6.11 -5.09 11.77
N GLY A 109 7.36 -4.68 11.57
CA GLY A 109 8.43 -4.89 12.54
C GLY A 109 8.33 -3.93 13.73
N LEU A 110 8.81 -4.36 14.90
CA LEU A 110 8.76 -3.57 16.13
C LEU A 110 9.89 -2.52 16.25
N ASP A 111 10.91 -2.62 15.40
CA ASP A 111 12.05 -1.70 15.40
C ASP A 111 11.65 -0.33 14.81
N PRO A 112 11.63 0.75 15.60
CA PRO A 112 11.24 2.08 15.12
C PRO A 112 12.27 2.69 14.16
N SER A 113 13.53 2.23 14.17
CA SER A 113 14.57 2.74 13.27
C SER A 113 14.36 2.32 11.81
N GLN A 114 13.38 1.45 11.53
CA GLN A 114 12.91 1.20 10.16
C GLN A 114 12.48 2.47 9.43
N VAL A 115 11.92 3.45 10.14
CA VAL A 115 11.51 4.73 9.55
C VAL A 115 12.72 5.52 9.05
N ASP A 116 13.80 5.56 9.85
CA ASP A 116 15.05 6.23 9.46
C ASP A 116 15.70 5.52 8.26
N ARG A 117 15.76 4.19 8.29
CA ARG A 117 16.28 3.40 7.16
C ARG A 117 15.46 3.60 5.88
N LEU A 118 14.14 3.75 6.00
CA LEU A 118 13.27 4.06 4.87
C LEU A 118 13.58 5.46 4.32
N ALA A 119 13.75 6.45 5.19
CA ALA A 119 14.12 7.81 4.79
C ALA A 119 15.48 7.89 4.10
N GLU A 120 16.45 7.05 4.49
CA GLU A 120 17.76 6.95 3.82
C GLU A 120 17.70 6.20 2.48
N ALA A 121 16.72 5.31 2.32
CA ALA A 121 16.59 4.42 1.17
C ALA A 121 15.78 4.99 0.00
N LEU A 122 14.98 6.04 0.24
CA LEU A 122 14.12 6.70 -0.74
C LEU A 122 14.75 8.03 -1.21
#